data_AF-A0A0C7N403-F1
#
_entry.id   AF-A0A0C7N403-F1
#
_cell.length_a   1.000
_cell.length_b   1.000
_cell.length_c   1.000
_cell.angle_alpha   90.00
_cell.angle_beta   90.00
_cell.angle_gamma   90.00
#
_symmetry.space_group_name_H-M   'P 1'
#
loop_
_entity.id
_entity.type
_entity.pdbx_description
1 polymer ?
#
loop_
_entity_poly.entity_id
_entity_poly.type
_entity_poly.pdbx_seq_one_letter_code
_entity_poly.pdbx_strand_id
1 'polypeptide(L)'
;MSSSQILSTYKQLIRSLVKSSKRSRITQMQENNKKQMALLTYKKIGLMRQQASNNAAVSKNPHSVRELHELTKKIEELKSSNPGSLKTLHFYNNSSRLRQIIFQDLSSSETALNKRLQHLRDFAGFVKNQLEFEQLVERYNPGLKMDQEEKVKRTAAKVGLQVPA
;
A
#
# COMPACT_ATOMS: atom_id res chain seq x y z
N MET A 1 -30.89 -23.91 -4.19
CA MET A 1 -29.41 -23.73 -4.10
C MET A 1 -28.95 -23.47 -2.66
N SER A 2 -27.80 -23.99 -2.21
CA SER A 2 -27.41 -23.94 -0.79
C SER A 2 -26.63 -22.68 -0.41
N SER A 3 -26.84 -22.18 0.82
CA SER A 3 -26.09 -21.06 1.43
C SER A 3 -24.56 -21.21 1.32
N SER A 4 -24.06 -22.45 1.24
CA SER A 4 -22.63 -22.75 1.08
C SER A 4 -22.05 -22.25 -0.25
N GLN A 5 -22.82 -22.25 -1.35
CA GLN A 5 -22.36 -21.75 -2.64
C GLN A 5 -22.17 -20.23 -2.63
N ILE A 6 -23.09 -19.51 -1.99
CA ILE A 6 -23.01 -18.04 -1.84
C ILE A 6 -21.79 -17.65 -1.02
N LEU A 7 -21.55 -18.36 0.06
CA LEU A 7 -20.39 -18.15 0.91
C LEU A 7 -19.08 -18.45 0.18
N SER A 8 -19.06 -19.48 -0.67
CA SER A 8 -17.91 -19.83 -1.50
C SER A 8 -17.57 -18.74 -2.53
N THR A 9 -18.56 -18.28 -3.30
CA THR A 9 -18.36 -17.22 -4.31
C THR A 9 -17.96 -15.90 -3.66
N TYR A 10 -18.57 -15.54 -2.52
CA TYR A 10 -18.17 -14.39 -1.71
C TYR A 10 -16.71 -14.48 -1.27
N LYS A 11 -16.29 -15.64 -0.73
CA LYS A 11 -14.89 -15.87 -0.33
C LYS A 11 -13.93 -15.75 -1.52
N GLN A 12 -14.32 -16.23 -2.69
CA GLN A 12 -13.51 -16.12 -3.91
C GLN A 12 -13.31 -14.66 -4.32
N LEU A 13 -14.39 -13.86 -4.30
CA LEU A 13 -14.32 -12.42 -4.57
C LEU A 13 -13.43 -11.68 -3.57
N ILE A 14 -13.58 -11.97 -2.26
CA ILE A 14 -12.73 -11.35 -1.24
C ILE A 14 -11.25 -11.71 -1.47
N ARG A 15 -10.93 -12.97 -1.78
CA ARG A 15 -9.56 -13.40 -2.05
C ARG A 15 -8.97 -12.69 -3.27
N SER A 16 -9.73 -12.51 -4.36
CA SER A 16 -9.23 -11.81 -5.54
C SER A 16 -8.99 -10.32 -5.25
N LEU A 17 -9.90 -9.66 -4.53
CA LEU A 17 -9.74 -8.26 -4.10
C LEU A 17 -8.55 -8.04 -3.15
N VAL A 18 -8.33 -8.95 -2.20
CA VAL A 18 -7.17 -8.90 -1.31
C VAL A 18 -5.88 -9.07 -2.12
N LYS A 19 -5.84 -10.04 -3.03
CA LYS A 19 -4.66 -10.29 -3.86
C LYS A 19 -4.32 -9.12 -4.77
N SER A 20 -5.31 -8.51 -5.44
CA SER A 20 -5.09 -7.38 -6.35
C SER A 20 -4.64 -6.13 -5.60
N SER A 21 -5.24 -5.82 -4.44
CA SER A 21 -4.91 -4.62 -3.66
C SER A 21 -3.63 -4.74 -2.81
N LYS A 22 -3.10 -5.95 -2.59
CA LYS A 22 -1.94 -6.16 -1.71
C LYS A 22 -0.73 -5.32 -2.13
N ARG A 23 -0.42 -5.29 -3.43
CA ARG A 23 0.75 -4.58 -3.94
C ARG A 23 0.63 -3.07 -3.76
N SER A 24 -0.49 -2.49 -4.17
CA SER A 24 -0.72 -1.04 -4.05
C SER A 24 -0.74 -0.58 -2.60
N ARG A 25 -1.25 -1.42 -1.69
CA ARG A 25 -1.18 -1.17 -0.24
C ARG A 25 0.26 -1.16 0.25
N ILE A 26 1.09 -2.14 -0.14
CA ILE A 26 2.51 -2.17 0.25
C ILE A 26 3.22 -0.90 -0.23
N THR A 27 3.03 -0.51 -1.49
CA THR A 27 3.66 0.72 -2.03
C THR A 27 3.15 1.96 -1.31
N GLN A 28 1.85 2.07 -1.03
CA GLN A 28 1.28 3.19 -0.27
C GLN A 28 1.83 3.26 1.16
N MET A 29 2.01 2.11 1.82
CA MET A 29 2.61 2.04 3.15
C MET A 29 4.08 2.44 3.13
N GLN A 30 4.85 2.01 2.13
CA GLN A 30 6.24 2.45 1.95
C GLN A 30 6.33 3.98 1.79
N GLU A 31 5.49 4.56 0.93
CA GLU A 31 5.45 6.01 0.73
C GLU A 31 4.99 6.77 1.99
N ASN A 32 4.01 6.24 2.72
CA ASN A 32 3.59 6.82 3.99
C ASN A 32 4.71 6.76 5.05
N ASN A 33 5.43 5.64 5.14
CA ASN A 33 6.58 5.52 6.06
C ASN A 33 7.67 6.52 5.70
N LYS A 34 8.00 6.69 4.41
CA LYS A 34 8.96 7.71 3.95
C LYS A 34 8.53 9.12 4.37
N LYS A 35 7.26 9.48 4.16
CA LYS A 35 6.70 10.79 4.57
C LYS A 35 6.78 10.99 6.08
N GLN A 36 6.42 9.98 6.86
CA GLN A 36 6.51 10.03 8.32
C GLN A 36 7.96 10.18 8.79
N MET A 37 8.89 9.42 8.20
CA MET A 37 10.32 9.55 8.50
C MET A 37 10.84 10.96 8.18
N ALA A 38 10.47 11.53 7.04
CA ALA A 38 10.85 12.90 6.67
C ALA A 38 10.33 13.92 7.68
N LEU A 39 9.05 13.81 8.08
CA LEU A 39 8.44 14.67 9.10
C LEU A 39 9.16 14.57 10.45
N LEU A 40 9.44 13.34 10.92
CA LEU A 40 10.14 13.10 12.17
C LEU A 40 11.58 13.61 12.13
N THR A 41 12.26 13.45 10.99
CA THR A 41 13.63 13.96 10.77
C THR A 41 13.64 15.47 10.80
N TYR A 42 12.68 16.13 10.15
CA TYR A 42 12.51 17.57 10.20
C TYR A 42 12.26 18.06 11.64
N LYS A 43 11.35 17.41 12.37
CA LYS A 43 11.09 17.73 13.78
C LYS A 43 12.33 17.57 14.65
N LYS A 44 13.10 16.49 14.45
CA LYS A 44 14.37 16.25 15.14
C LYS A 44 15.39 17.37 14.87
N ILE A 45 15.58 17.77 13.61
CA ILE A 45 16.48 18.86 13.24
C ILE A 45 16.04 20.19 13.87
N GLY A 46 14.74 20.47 13.89
CA GLY A 46 14.18 21.66 14.53
C GLY A 46 14.52 21.72 16.02
N LEU A 47 14.30 20.62 16.75
CA LEU A 47 14.64 20.52 18.18
C LEU A 47 16.15 20.67 18.42
N MET A 48 17.00 20.04 17.59
CA MET A 48 18.46 20.19 17.70
C MET A 48 18.92 21.62 17.46
N ARG A 49 18.32 22.32 16.48
CA ARG A 49 18.61 23.73 16.20
C ARG A 49 18.21 24.63 17.37
N GLN A 50 17.06 24.37 17.99
CA GLN A 50 16.58 25.09 19.16
C GLN A 50 17.46 24.87 20.39
N GLN A 51 18.01 23.67 20.57
CA GLN A 51 19.00 23.38 21.62
C GLN A 51 20.34 24.07 21.38
N ALA A 52 20.73 24.29 20.13
CA ALA A 52 21.97 24.99 19.78
C ALA A 52 21.86 26.52 19.96
N SER A 53 20.67 27.10 19.73
CA SER A 53 20.43 28.55 19.88
C SER A 53 20.21 28.99 21.33
N ASN A 54 19.64 28.13 22.18
CA ASN A 54 19.46 28.41 23.59
C ASN A 54 20.72 28.00 24.36
N ASN A 55 21.39 28.94 25.03
CA ASN A 55 22.61 28.69 25.82
C ASN A 55 22.59 27.37 26.62
N ALA A 56 23.76 26.72 26.73
CA ALA A 56 24.02 25.36 27.19
C ALA A 56 23.33 24.87 28.49
N ALA A 57 22.69 25.74 29.28
CA ALA A 57 21.90 25.39 30.46
C ALA A 57 20.54 24.74 30.11
N VAL A 58 19.87 25.15 29.01
CA VAL A 58 18.59 24.57 28.56
C VAL A 58 18.79 23.24 27.80
N SER A 59 20.00 23.04 27.25
CA SER A 59 20.45 21.84 26.54
C SER A 59 20.38 20.55 27.39
N LYS A 60 20.37 20.67 28.72
CA LYS A 60 20.28 19.54 29.65
C LYS A 60 18.87 19.27 30.19
N ASN A 61 17.83 19.94 29.66
CA ASN A 61 16.47 19.67 30.09
C ASN A 61 16.10 18.21 29.76
N PRO A 62 15.81 17.36 30.76
CA PRO A 62 15.65 15.92 30.58
C PRO A 62 14.50 15.57 29.62
N HIS A 63 13.48 16.43 29.54
CA HIS A 63 12.38 16.29 28.59
C HIS A 63 12.82 16.36 27.13
N SER A 64 13.65 17.34 26.76
CA SER A 64 14.08 17.52 25.36
C SER A 64 14.98 16.39 24.87
N VAL A 65 15.83 15.84 25.76
CA VAL A 65 16.67 14.67 25.46
C VAL A 65 15.81 13.42 25.27
N ARG A 66 14.78 13.23 26.11
CA ARG A 66 13.81 12.13 25.96
C ARG A 66 13.06 12.23 24.64
N GLU A 67 12.58 13.42 24.28
CA GLU A 67 11.89 13.65 22.99
C GLU A 67 12.78 13.32 21.79
N LEU A 68 14.05 13.73 21.80
CA LEU A 68 15.01 13.39 20.73
C LEU A 68 15.26 11.88 20.63
N HIS A 69 15.35 11.20 21.78
CA HIS A 69 15.50 9.76 21.82
C HIS A 69 14.25 9.07 21.27
N GLU A 70 13.04 9.49 21.67
CA GLU A 70 11.78 8.97 21.13
C GLU A 70 11.65 9.17 19.62
N LEU A 71 12.03 10.35 19.11
CA LEU A 71 12.02 10.62 17.67
C LEU A 71 13.01 9.72 16.94
N THR A 72 14.20 9.51 17.50
CA THR A 72 15.22 8.63 16.91
C THR A 72 14.74 7.18 16.88
N LYS A 73 14.17 6.71 17.99
CA LYS A 73 13.57 5.38 18.10
C LYS A 73 12.44 5.18 17.08
N LYS A 74 11.52 6.14 16.95
CA LYS A 74 10.43 6.09 15.95
C LYS A 74 10.94 6.05 14.51
N ILE A 75 12.01 6.78 14.20
CA ILE A 75 12.63 6.74 12.86
C ILE A 75 13.23 5.35 12.59
N GLU A 76 13.88 4.75 13.59
CA GLU A 76 14.48 3.41 13.46
C GLU A 76 13.43 2.30 13.37
N GLU A 77 12.34 2.41 14.13
CA GLU A 77 11.15 1.56 14.02
C GLU A 77 10.55 1.63 12.61
N LEU A 78 10.39 2.85 12.04
CA LEU A 78 9.86 3.02 10.69
C LEU A 78 10.81 2.48 9.60
N LYS A 79 12.13 2.56 9.82
CA LYS A 79 13.15 1.97 8.92
C LYS A 79 13.16 0.45 8.95
N SER A 80 13.01 -0.14 10.13
CA SER A 80 13.03 -1.60 10.33
C SER A 80 11.69 -2.27 9.99
N SER A 81 10.62 -1.48 9.91
CA SER A 81 9.28 -1.97 9.56
C SER A 81 9.20 -2.47 8.13
N ASN A 82 8.96 -3.77 7.97
CA ASN A 82 8.66 -4.40 6.68
C ASN A 82 7.15 -4.32 6.37
N PRO A 83 6.67 -3.44 5.48
CA PRO A 83 5.24 -3.29 5.23
C PRO A 83 4.59 -4.55 4.64
N GLY A 84 5.37 -5.43 3.99
CA GLY A 84 4.88 -6.67 3.38
C GLY A 84 4.51 -7.80 4.34
N SER A 85 4.97 -7.77 5.59
CA SER A 85 4.69 -8.83 6.59
C SER A 85 3.43 -8.58 7.41
N LEU A 86 2.77 -7.43 7.22
CA LEU A 86 1.65 -7.03 8.06
C LEU A 86 0.40 -7.88 7.80
N LYS A 87 -0.18 -8.40 8.89
CA LYS A 87 -1.42 -9.20 8.84
C LYS A 87 -2.58 -8.43 8.20
N THR A 88 -2.60 -7.11 8.34
CA THR A 88 -3.62 -6.22 7.76
C THR A 88 -3.73 -6.33 6.24
N LEU A 89 -2.67 -6.76 5.55
CA LEU A 89 -2.67 -6.99 4.11
C LEU A 89 -3.53 -8.18 3.68
N HIS A 90 -3.81 -9.12 4.58
CA HIS A 90 -4.62 -10.31 4.28
C HIS A 90 -6.13 -10.05 4.40
N PHE A 91 -6.54 -8.84 4.80
CA PHE A 91 -7.92 -8.49 5.02
C PHE A 91 -8.40 -7.41 4.06
N TYR A 92 -9.62 -7.56 3.58
CA TYR A 92 -10.32 -6.51 2.86
C TYR A 92 -11.04 -5.59 3.85
N ASN A 93 -10.71 -4.29 3.83
CA ASN A 93 -11.15 -3.33 4.86
C ASN A 93 -12.68 -3.22 4.92
N ASN A 94 -13.35 -3.29 3.77
CA ASN A 94 -14.80 -3.07 3.66
C ASN A 94 -15.58 -4.40 3.55
N SER A 95 -15.06 -5.48 4.13
CA SER A 95 -15.66 -6.81 4.02
C SER A 95 -17.06 -6.90 4.65
N SER A 96 -17.29 -6.21 5.77
CA SER A 96 -18.60 -6.11 6.44
C SER A 96 -19.64 -5.43 5.55
N ARG A 97 -19.29 -4.30 4.93
CA ARG A 97 -20.17 -3.56 4.02
C ARG A 97 -20.48 -4.38 2.76
N LEU A 98 -19.47 -5.01 2.18
CA LEU A 98 -19.64 -5.90 1.03
C LEU A 98 -20.57 -7.07 1.37
N ARG A 99 -20.38 -7.67 2.56
CA ARG A 99 -21.23 -8.74 3.07
C ARG A 99 -22.67 -8.25 3.21
N GLN A 100 -22.89 -7.09 3.83
CA GLN A 100 -24.24 -6.53 3.95
C GLN A 100 -24.90 -6.40 2.58
N ILE A 101 -24.25 -5.76 1.60
CA ILE A 101 -24.79 -5.56 0.25
C ILE A 101 -25.15 -6.89 -0.41
N ILE A 102 -24.28 -7.89 -0.34
CA ILE A 102 -24.46 -9.18 -1.01
C ILE A 102 -25.59 -10.00 -0.37
N PHE A 103 -25.71 -9.95 0.96
CA PHE A 103 -26.64 -10.79 1.71
C PHE A 103 -27.97 -10.10 2.07
N GLN A 104 -28.11 -8.79 1.82
CA GLN A 104 -29.33 -8.03 2.15
C GLN A 104 -30.56 -8.44 1.33
N ASP A 105 -30.42 -8.73 0.03
CA ASP A 105 -31.55 -9.09 -0.86
C ASP A 105 -31.66 -10.59 -1.16
N LEU A 106 -31.31 -11.44 -0.18
CA LEU A 106 -31.33 -12.89 -0.37
C LEU A 106 -32.74 -13.47 -0.53
N SER A 107 -33.80 -12.67 -0.26
CA SER A 107 -35.22 -13.01 -0.41
C SER A 107 -35.72 -13.00 -1.85
N SER A 108 -34.86 -12.71 -2.83
CA SER A 108 -35.20 -12.70 -4.25
C SER A 108 -35.46 -14.11 -4.80
N SER A 109 -36.17 -14.21 -5.94
CA SER A 109 -36.42 -15.49 -6.62
C SER A 109 -35.13 -16.29 -6.88
N GLU A 110 -35.23 -17.62 -6.98
CA GLU A 110 -34.05 -18.47 -7.24
C GLU A 110 -33.30 -18.09 -8.52
N THR A 111 -34.02 -17.62 -9.55
CA THR A 111 -33.42 -17.11 -10.79
C THR A 111 -32.60 -15.84 -10.58
N ALA A 112 -33.08 -14.91 -9.75
CA ALA A 112 -32.35 -13.69 -9.40
C ALA A 112 -31.10 -14.00 -8.57
N LEU A 113 -31.20 -14.95 -7.64
CA LEU A 113 -30.07 -15.41 -6.83
C LEU A 113 -28.98 -16.04 -7.71
N ASN A 114 -29.35 -16.87 -8.68
CA ASN A 114 -28.40 -17.49 -9.61
C ASN A 114 -27.68 -16.44 -10.48
N LYS A 115 -28.40 -15.46 -11.02
CA LYS A 115 -27.79 -14.34 -11.76
C LYS A 115 -26.81 -13.56 -10.90
N ARG A 116 -27.16 -13.28 -9.64
CA ARG A 116 -26.29 -12.58 -8.70
C ARG A 116 -25.01 -13.37 -8.41
N LEU A 117 -25.12 -14.69 -8.20
CA LEU A 117 -23.95 -15.54 -8.02
C LEU A 117 -23.05 -15.55 -9.25
N GLN A 118 -23.64 -15.53 -10.45
CA GLN A 118 -22.88 -15.43 -11.68
C GLN A 118 -22.11 -14.10 -11.73
N HIS A 119 -22.77 -12.97 -11.48
CA HIS A 119 -22.10 -11.67 -11.44
C HIS A 119 -20.96 -11.62 -10.42
N LEU A 120 -21.11 -12.23 -9.24
CA LEU A 120 -20.03 -12.30 -8.25
C LEU A 120 -18.82 -13.09 -8.77
N ARG A 121 -19.05 -14.17 -9.52
CA ARG A 121 -17.98 -14.93 -10.17
C ARG A 121 -17.31 -14.11 -11.27
N ASP A 122 -18.11 -13.42 -12.09
CA ASP A 122 -17.61 -12.58 -13.18
C ASP A 122 -16.73 -11.44 -12.62
N PHE A 123 -17.16 -10.78 -11.54
CA PHE A 123 -16.35 -9.78 -10.86
C PHE A 123 -15.05 -10.36 -10.29
N ALA A 124 -15.12 -11.53 -9.65
CA ALA A 124 -13.91 -12.17 -9.13
C ALA A 124 -12.92 -12.52 -10.26
N GLY A 125 -13.43 -12.97 -11.41
CA GLY A 125 -12.66 -13.22 -12.63
C GLY A 125 -12.05 -11.95 -13.20
N PHE A 126 -12.85 -10.90 -13.36
CA PHE A 126 -12.40 -9.59 -13.84
C PHE A 126 -11.23 -9.04 -13.01
N VAL A 127 -11.36 -9.04 -11.67
CA VAL A 127 -10.28 -8.54 -10.78
C VAL A 127 -9.00 -9.36 -10.93
N LYS A 128 -9.12 -10.68 -11.10
CA LYS A 128 -7.96 -11.55 -11.34
C LYS A 128 -7.30 -11.23 -12.68
N ASN A 129 -8.08 -11.09 -13.74
CA ASN A 129 -7.59 -10.77 -15.08
C ASN A 129 -6.95 -9.39 -15.13
N GLN A 130 -7.51 -8.40 -14.41
CA GLN A 130 -6.93 -7.06 -14.32
C GLN A 130 -5.56 -7.08 -13.65
N LEU A 131 -5.40 -7.88 -12.57
CA LEU A 131 -4.11 -8.06 -11.91
C LEU A 131 -3.08 -8.71 -12.84
N GLU A 132 -3.48 -9.72 -13.60
CA GLU A 132 -2.62 -10.40 -14.58
C GLU A 132 -2.21 -9.45 -15.72
N PHE A 133 -3.16 -8.70 -16.25
CA PHE A 133 -2.91 -7.67 -17.26
C PHE A 133 -1.89 -6.65 -16.77
N GLU A 134 -2.05 -6.11 -15.56
CA GLU A 134 -1.10 -5.16 -14.97
C GLU A 134 0.31 -5.76 -14.87
N GLN A 135 0.43 -7.02 -14.44
CA GLN A 135 1.71 -7.72 -14.35
C GLN A 135 2.37 -7.93 -15.71
N LEU A 136 1.59 -8.30 -16.73
CA LEU A 136 2.09 -8.45 -18.10
C LEU A 136 2.55 -7.12 -18.67
N VAL A 137 1.75 -6.07 -18.53
CA VAL A 137 2.09 -4.71 -18.98
C VAL A 137 3.43 -4.27 -18.39
N GLU A 138 3.65 -4.47 -17.09
CA GLU A 138 4.92 -4.11 -16.47
C GLU A 138 6.11 -4.95 -16.94
N ARG A 139 5.90 -6.24 -17.18
CA ARG A 139 6.96 -7.15 -17.63
C ARG A 139 7.43 -6.82 -19.04
N TYR A 140 6.49 -6.50 -19.93
CA TYR A 140 6.79 -6.23 -21.34
C TYR A 140 7.03 -4.75 -21.64
N ASN A 141 6.59 -3.84 -20.74
CA ASN A 141 6.88 -2.42 -20.83
C ASN A 141 7.57 -1.90 -19.55
N PRO A 142 8.84 -2.29 -19.32
CA PRO A 142 9.60 -1.83 -18.15
C PRO A 142 9.83 -0.30 -18.17
N GLY A 143 9.72 0.34 -19.34
CA GLY A 143 9.80 1.79 -19.48
C GLY A 143 8.58 2.54 -18.96
N LEU A 144 7.47 1.86 -18.66
CA LEU A 144 6.23 2.49 -18.20
C LEU A 144 6.40 3.19 -16.84
N LYS A 145 7.19 2.59 -15.93
CA LYS A 145 7.43 3.12 -14.57
C LYS A 145 8.75 3.87 -14.41
N MET A 146 9.58 3.91 -15.46
CA MET A 146 10.85 4.63 -15.43
C MET A 146 10.60 6.13 -15.39
N ASP A 147 11.35 6.81 -14.53
CA ASP A 147 11.39 8.25 -14.50
C ASP A 147 12.01 8.81 -15.78
N GLN A 148 11.72 10.07 -16.10
CA GLN A 148 12.15 10.70 -17.34
C GLN A 148 13.67 10.73 -17.45
N GLU A 149 14.38 10.99 -16.35
CA GLU A 149 15.85 10.95 -16.32
C GLU A 149 16.42 9.57 -16.64
N GLU A 150 15.84 8.50 -16.08
CA GLU A 150 16.26 7.13 -16.38
C GLU A 150 16.00 6.77 -17.85
N LYS A 151 14.89 7.24 -18.43
CA LYS A 151 14.59 7.04 -19.86
C LYS A 151 15.64 7.71 -20.75
N VAL A 152 16.00 8.95 -20.42
CA VAL A 152 17.05 9.70 -21.13
C VAL A 152 18.38 8.97 -21.02
N LYS A 153 18.78 8.53 -19.81
CA LYS A 153 20.00 7.74 -19.58
C LYS A 153 20.03 6.43 -20.37
N ARG A 154 18.94 5.64 -20.38
CA ARG A 154 18.88 4.40 -21.19
C ARG A 154 18.95 4.67 -22.69
N THR A 155 18.29 5.74 -23.15
CA THR A 155 18.28 6.09 -24.58
C THR A 155 19.67 6.56 -25.03
N ALA A 156 20.33 7.37 -24.22
CA ALA A 156 21.71 7.78 -24.41
C ALA A 156 22.67 6.57 -24.42
N ALA A 157 22.54 5.64 -23.46
CA ALA A 157 23.34 4.43 -23.40
C ALA A 157 23.15 3.52 -24.64
N LYS A 158 21.95 3.46 -25.22
CA LYS A 158 21.71 2.70 -26.47
C LYS A 158 22.52 3.24 -27.67
N VAL A 159 22.81 4.54 -27.67
CA VAL A 159 23.61 5.20 -28.73
C VAL A 159 25.06 5.45 -28.31
N GLY A 160 25.50 4.88 -27.19
CA GLY A 160 26.87 5.03 -26.68
C GLY A 160 27.16 6.39 -26.04
N LEU A 161 26.15 7.21 -25.74
CA LEU A 161 26.30 8.49 -25.04
C LEU A 161 26.17 8.30 -23.52
N GLN A 162 27.00 9.01 -22.74
CA GLN A 162 26.82 9.16 -21.30
C GLN A 162 26.15 10.49 -20.97
N VAL A 163 25.05 10.45 -20.22
CA VAL A 163 24.37 11.65 -19.72
C VAL A 163 25.05 12.05 -18.40
N PRO A 164 25.50 13.32 -18.25
CA PRO A 164 26.01 13.82 -16.97
C PRO A 164 24.96 13.68 -15.86
N ALA A 165 25.42 13.47 -14.63
CA ALA A 165 24.57 13.37 -13.45
C ALA A 165 23.95 14.72 -13.08
#